data_AF-A0A1K0IK71-F1
#
_entry.id   AF-A0A1K0IK71-F1
#
_cell.length_a   1.000
_cell.length_b   1.000
_cell.length_c   1.000
_cell.angle_alpha   90.00
_cell.angle_beta   90.00
_cell.angle_gamma   90.00
#
_symmetry.space_group_name_H-M   'P 1'
#
loop_
_entity.id
_entity.type
_entity.pdbx_description
1 polymer ?
#
loop_
_entity_poly.entity_id
_entity_poly.type
_entity_poly.pdbx_seq_one_letter_code
_entity_poly.pdbx_strand_id
1 'polypeptide(L)'
;MRGYRQKSRRQPCVSPPAQHDRSRIAPAQCQDRSYAAAQHDQVHAPLGSQFCQTWRAPGAPDGSVKFPVRRSKGFESMASSLDGSKLYALLEGALWDDAAKGYENEGGKPYLRVLEFDVKQQAWTGRHWKYVLEGAGHAIGDFNMIDAATGLIIERDNGEGSPDQACPTGQKRPDCFDDVAKFKRVYKVELSDANAGGPLRKIGYIDLLRIADPGKLARKPLTDGVLAFPFFTIENVDVVDVTHIVVGNDNNLPFSSSREPNKADDNELVLLEVGEFLKAR
;
A
#
# COMPACT_ATOMS: atom_id res chain seq x y z
N MET A 1 2.54 -4.51 35.41
CA MET A 1 3.13 -3.83 34.23
C MET A 1 2.68 -2.37 34.24
N ARG A 2 3.63 -1.45 34.08
CA ARG A 2 3.41 0.01 34.22
C ARG A 2 2.79 0.57 32.93
N GLY A 3 1.60 1.17 33.04
CA GLY A 3 0.96 1.90 31.94
C GLY A 3 1.54 3.31 31.79
N TYR A 4 1.94 3.68 30.58
CA TYR A 4 2.30 5.04 30.22
C TYR A 4 1.06 5.81 29.73
N ARG A 5 0.62 6.80 30.50
CA ARG A 5 -0.36 7.82 30.11
C ARG A 5 0.41 9.06 29.64
N GLN A 6 0.33 9.43 28.36
CA GLN A 6 0.75 10.76 27.92
C GLN A 6 -0.22 11.81 28.48
N LYS A 7 0.25 12.68 29.38
CA LYS A 7 -0.47 13.90 29.80
C LYS A 7 -0.03 15.05 28.90
N SER A 8 -0.92 15.58 28.07
CA SER A 8 -0.72 16.88 27.44
C SER A 8 -0.77 17.98 28.50
N ARG A 9 0.33 18.71 28.74
CA ARG A 9 0.30 19.95 29.53
C ARG A 9 0.19 21.13 28.55
N ARG A 10 -0.98 21.77 28.50
CA ARG A 10 -1.07 23.18 28.09
C ARG A 10 -0.70 24.03 29.30
N GLN A 11 0.30 24.88 29.20
CA GLN A 11 0.55 25.93 30.19
C GLN A 11 -0.29 27.17 29.81
N PRO A 12 -1.04 27.78 30.74
CA PRO A 12 -1.69 29.07 30.52
C PRO A 12 -0.70 30.22 30.73
N CYS A 13 -0.79 31.26 29.90
CA CYS A 13 -0.08 32.52 30.10
C CYS A 13 -0.64 33.24 31.33
N VAL A 14 0.23 33.59 32.28
CA VAL A 14 -0.11 34.38 33.47
C VAL A 14 0.33 35.83 33.23
N SER A 15 -0.58 36.78 33.38
CA SER A 15 -0.29 38.23 33.30
C SER A 15 0.40 38.73 34.57
N PRO A 16 1.40 39.63 34.48
CA PRO A 16 1.98 40.28 35.66
C PRO A 16 1.08 41.42 36.19
N PRO A 17 1.19 41.78 37.48
CA PRO A 17 0.34 42.79 38.12
C PRO A 17 0.68 44.21 37.66
N ALA A 18 -0.36 45.05 37.61
CA ALA A 18 -0.28 46.45 37.21
C ALA A 18 0.46 47.30 38.27
N GLN A 19 1.42 48.10 37.82
CA GLN A 19 1.86 49.30 38.52
C GLN A 19 1.73 50.50 37.57
N HIS A 20 1.07 51.53 38.09
CA HIS A 20 0.83 52.82 37.44
C HIS A 20 2.14 53.58 37.22
N ASP A 21 2.48 53.91 35.97
CA ASP A 21 2.86 55.27 35.62
C ASP A 21 2.67 55.52 34.10
N ARG A 22 2.26 56.73 33.75
CA ARG A 22 1.87 57.15 32.40
C ARG A 22 3.11 57.51 31.58
N SER A 23 3.36 56.81 30.47
CA SER A 23 3.62 57.41 29.14
C SER A 23 4.24 56.40 28.16
N ARG A 24 3.75 56.43 26.90
CA ARG A 24 4.30 55.82 25.68
C ARG A 24 4.29 54.28 25.60
N ILE A 25 3.32 53.75 24.87
CA ILE A 25 3.36 52.39 24.33
C ILE A 25 4.23 52.41 23.06
N ALA A 26 5.38 51.75 23.12
CA ALA A 26 6.17 51.36 21.95
C ALA A 26 6.14 49.82 21.86
N PRO A 27 6.01 49.23 20.65
CA PRO A 27 6.01 47.77 20.51
C PRO A 27 7.38 47.18 20.88
N ALA A 28 7.37 46.12 21.68
CA ALA A 28 8.56 45.38 22.08
C ALA A 28 9.22 44.70 20.88
N GLN A 29 10.50 45.01 20.66
CA GLN A 29 11.38 44.36 19.70
C GLN A 29 11.72 42.94 20.18
N CYS A 30 11.50 41.94 19.33
CA CYS A 30 12.21 40.67 19.43
C CYS A 30 13.50 40.80 18.60
N GLN A 31 14.64 40.51 19.23
CA GLN A 31 15.95 40.56 18.59
C GLN A 31 16.10 39.44 17.56
N ASP A 32 16.31 39.81 16.30
CA ASP A 32 16.76 38.90 15.25
C ASP A 32 18.22 38.50 15.50
N ARG A 33 18.48 37.19 15.65
CA ARG A 33 19.79 36.63 15.37
C ARG A 33 19.90 36.45 13.86
N SER A 34 20.57 37.39 13.21
CA SER A 34 20.98 37.31 11.82
C SER A 34 21.85 36.06 11.57
N TYR A 35 21.37 35.16 10.72
CA TYR A 35 22.26 34.32 9.93
C TYR A 35 22.58 35.09 8.65
N ALA A 36 23.87 35.31 8.41
CA ALA A 36 24.36 35.97 7.21
C ALA A 36 23.88 35.23 5.95
N ALA A 37 23.24 35.95 5.04
CA ALA A 37 22.95 35.48 3.70
C ALA A 37 24.28 35.35 2.94
N ALA A 38 24.76 34.13 2.77
CA ALA A 38 25.71 33.83 1.71
C ALA A 38 24.93 33.83 0.39
N GLN A 39 25.23 34.80 -0.49
CA GLN A 39 24.85 34.74 -1.89
C GLN A 39 25.47 33.47 -2.48
N HIS A 40 24.64 32.47 -2.76
CA HIS A 40 25.02 31.33 -3.56
C HIS A 40 24.58 31.59 -4.99
N ASP A 41 25.57 31.62 -5.87
CA ASP A 41 25.46 31.59 -7.31
C ASP A 41 24.44 30.56 -7.79
N GLN A 42 23.80 30.89 -8.91
CA GLN A 42 22.99 29.95 -9.68
C GLN A 42 23.85 28.77 -10.12
N VAL A 43 23.83 27.69 -9.35
CA VAL A 43 24.27 26.39 -9.81
C VAL A 43 23.05 25.70 -10.40
N HIS A 44 23.03 25.57 -11.73
CA HIS A 44 22.10 24.68 -12.42
C HIS A 44 22.19 23.29 -11.76
N ALA A 45 21.14 22.87 -11.06
CA ALA A 45 21.02 21.50 -10.58
C ALA A 45 20.72 20.59 -11.77
N PRO A 46 21.58 19.59 -12.08
CA PRO A 46 21.27 18.58 -13.07
C PRO A 46 20.25 17.59 -12.47
N LEU A 47 19.20 17.30 -13.24
CA LEU A 47 18.31 16.13 -13.16
C LEU A 47 18.35 15.34 -11.83
N GLY A 48 17.61 15.78 -10.81
CA GLY A 48 17.57 15.15 -9.49
C GLY A 48 16.15 14.89 -8.99
N SER A 49 15.85 13.61 -8.73
CA SER A 49 14.75 13.12 -7.87
C SER A 49 13.35 13.67 -8.16
N GLN A 50 12.66 13.08 -9.13
CA GLN A 50 11.24 13.31 -9.38
C GLN A 50 10.31 12.82 -8.25
N PHE A 51 10.86 12.09 -7.26
CA PHE A 51 10.09 11.41 -6.22
C PHE A 51 10.10 12.11 -4.84
N CYS A 52 10.93 13.13 -4.64
CA CYS A 52 10.92 13.96 -3.45
C CYS A 52 10.91 15.44 -3.83
N GLN A 53 9.78 15.90 -4.36
CA GLN A 53 9.53 17.33 -4.56
C GLN A 53 9.21 17.94 -3.20
N THR A 54 9.97 18.97 -2.77
CA THR A 54 9.53 19.80 -1.64
C THR A 54 8.27 20.54 -2.09
N TRP A 55 7.11 20.07 -1.65
CA TRP A 55 5.84 20.73 -1.94
C TRP A 55 5.82 22.11 -1.30
N ARG A 56 5.90 23.16 -2.11
CA ARG A 56 5.60 24.52 -1.68
C ARG A 56 4.16 24.82 -2.04
N ALA A 57 3.33 25.05 -1.02
CA ALA A 57 2.01 25.61 -1.24
C ALA A 57 2.16 26.95 -1.99
N PRO A 58 1.31 27.23 -2.99
CA PRO A 58 1.29 28.53 -3.64
C PRO A 58 1.13 29.65 -2.61
N GLY A 59 1.86 30.76 -2.79
CA GLY A 59 1.77 31.92 -1.90
C GLY A 59 0.48 32.72 -2.07
N ALA A 60 -0.26 32.48 -3.16
CA ALA A 60 -1.54 33.12 -3.45
C ALA A 60 -2.70 32.12 -3.20
N PRO A 61 -3.84 32.58 -2.67
CA PRO A 61 -4.98 31.71 -2.33
C PRO A 61 -5.68 31.08 -3.54
N ASP A 62 -5.46 31.60 -4.75
CA ASP A 62 -5.95 31.08 -6.02
C ASP A 62 -4.92 30.19 -6.74
N GLY A 63 -3.75 29.97 -6.16
CA GLY A 63 -2.75 29.07 -6.72
C GLY A 63 -3.20 27.60 -6.64
N SER A 64 -3.09 26.88 -7.75
CA SER A 64 -3.44 25.46 -7.81
C SER A 64 -2.24 24.55 -7.50
N VAL A 65 -2.50 23.43 -6.83
CA VAL A 65 -1.53 22.34 -6.63
C VAL A 65 -2.09 21.10 -7.32
N LYS A 66 -1.28 20.49 -8.18
CA LYS A 66 -1.63 19.26 -8.87
C LYS A 66 -1.09 18.07 -8.09
N PHE A 67 -1.94 17.09 -7.84
CA PHE A 67 -1.54 15.81 -7.25
C PHE A 67 -1.77 14.72 -8.30
N PRO A 68 -0.71 13.99 -8.72
CA PRO A 68 -0.87 12.90 -9.67
C PRO A 68 -1.46 11.65 -8.99
N VAL A 69 -1.50 11.61 -7.66
CA VAL A 69 -2.05 10.50 -6.89
C VAL A 69 -3.49 10.80 -6.47
N ARG A 70 -4.40 9.85 -6.68
CA ARG A 70 -5.77 9.95 -6.21
C ARG A 70 -5.83 9.77 -4.68
N ARG A 71 -6.82 10.37 -4.03
CA ARG A 71 -7.11 10.12 -2.60
C ARG A 71 -7.26 8.61 -2.35
N SER A 72 -6.62 8.11 -1.28
CA SER A 72 -6.62 6.68 -0.92
C SER A 72 -6.11 5.80 -2.07
N LYS A 73 -4.99 6.24 -2.67
CA LYS A 73 -4.22 5.49 -3.67
C LYS A 73 -2.70 5.70 -3.48
N GLY A 74 -2.27 5.74 -2.21
CA GLY A 74 -0.90 6.01 -1.80
C GLY A 74 0.00 4.78 -1.92
N PHE A 75 0.87 4.55 -0.94
CA PHE A 75 1.54 3.25 -0.79
C PHE A 75 0.58 2.25 -0.15
N GLU A 76 0.45 1.07 -0.74
CA GLU A 76 -0.28 -0.04 -0.10
C GLU A 76 0.67 -0.96 0.65
N SER A 77 1.79 -1.30 0.03
CA SER A 77 2.71 -2.32 0.52
C SER A 77 4.15 -1.93 0.27
N MET A 78 5.07 -2.57 1.01
CA MET A 78 6.49 -2.29 0.91
C MET A 78 7.31 -3.53 1.26
N ALA A 79 8.13 -3.98 0.31
CA ALA A 79 9.05 -5.09 0.51
C ALA A 79 10.46 -4.59 0.83
N SER A 80 11.26 -5.37 1.56
CA SER A 80 12.70 -5.11 1.74
C SER A 80 13.52 -6.05 0.87
N SER A 81 14.65 -5.60 0.33
CA SER A 81 15.66 -6.52 -0.21
C SER A 81 16.20 -7.41 0.91
N LEU A 82 16.65 -8.63 0.59
CA LEU A 82 17.15 -9.57 1.61
C LEU A 82 18.36 -9.05 2.39
N ASP A 83 19.17 -8.19 1.78
CA ASP A 83 20.31 -7.53 2.42
C ASP A 83 19.93 -6.23 3.17
N GLY A 84 18.65 -5.84 3.14
CA GLY A 84 18.13 -4.62 3.77
C GLY A 84 18.61 -3.31 3.14
N SER A 85 19.34 -3.35 2.02
CA SER A 85 19.90 -2.16 1.39
C SER A 85 18.84 -1.35 0.62
N LYS A 86 17.76 -2.01 0.19
CA LYS A 86 16.66 -1.41 -0.58
C LYS A 86 15.31 -1.68 0.07
N LEU A 87 14.39 -0.74 -0.13
CA LEU A 87 12.95 -0.95 0.03
C LEU A 87 12.26 -0.75 -1.32
N TYR A 88 11.21 -1.52 -1.56
CA TYR A 88 10.40 -1.48 -2.77
C TYR A 88 8.96 -1.16 -2.37
N ALA A 89 8.59 0.11 -2.49
CA ALA A 89 7.27 0.60 -2.11
C ALA A 89 6.30 0.52 -3.30
N LEU A 90 5.20 -0.21 -3.14
CA LEU A 90 4.21 -0.42 -4.18
C LEU A 90 2.99 0.47 -3.94
N LEU A 91 2.62 1.24 -4.98
CA LEU A 91 1.45 2.11 -4.94
C LEU A 91 0.14 1.33 -5.02
N GLU A 92 -0.88 1.79 -4.31
CA GLU A 92 -2.25 1.24 -4.30
C GLU A 92 -3.02 1.59 -5.59
N GLY A 93 -2.68 2.69 -6.26
CA GLY A 93 -3.34 3.11 -7.50
C GLY A 93 -2.41 3.67 -8.56
N ALA A 94 -2.88 3.63 -9.80
CA ALA A 94 -2.23 4.24 -10.94
C ALA A 94 -2.16 5.77 -10.77
N LEU A 95 -1.07 6.38 -11.20
CA LEU A 95 -0.95 7.84 -11.19
C LEU A 95 -1.73 8.45 -12.36
N TRP A 96 -2.17 9.69 -12.19
CA TRP A 96 -2.72 10.52 -13.23
C TRP A 96 -1.60 11.07 -14.12
N ASP A 97 -1.73 10.85 -15.43
CA ASP A 97 -0.87 11.40 -16.46
C ASP A 97 -1.60 12.57 -17.15
N ASP A 98 -1.11 13.79 -16.92
CA ASP A 98 -1.64 15.02 -17.51
C ASP A 98 -1.51 15.06 -19.04
N ALA A 99 -0.46 14.46 -19.60
CA ALA A 99 -0.24 14.44 -21.04
C ALA A 99 -1.21 13.48 -21.73
N ALA A 100 -1.43 12.30 -21.12
CA ALA A 100 -2.40 11.32 -21.61
C ALA A 100 -3.85 11.67 -21.25
N LYS A 101 -4.07 12.63 -20.34
CA LYS A 101 -5.38 12.96 -19.73
C LYS A 101 -6.10 11.73 -19.19
N GLY A 102 -5.35 10.84 -18.55
CA GLY A 102 -5.85 9.57 -18.04
C GLY A 102 -4.94 9.00 -16.98
N TYR A 103 -5.39 7.91 -16.35
CA TYR A 103 -4.52 7.16 -15.45
C TYR A 103 -3.50 6.34 -16.24
N GLU A 104 -2.34 6.15 -15.62
CA GLU A 104 -1.27 5.28 -16.09
C GLU A 104 -1.80 3.89 -16.46
N ASN A 105 -1.57 3.50 -17.70
CA ASN A 105 -2.00 2.23 -18.24
C ASN A 105 -0.94 1.67 -19.21
N GLU A 106 -0.95 0.35 -19.36
CA GLU A 106 -0.12 -0.41 -20.26
C GLU A 106 -1.04 -1.38 -21.01
N GLY A 107 -1.13 -1.26 -22.34
CA GLY A 107 -1.99 -2.11 -23.15
C GLY A 107 -3.48 -2.06 -22.76
N GLY A 108 -3.98 -0.91 -22.28
CA GLY A 108 -5.37 -0.75 -21.84
C GLY A 108 -5.67 -1.26 -20.43
N LYS A 109 -4.67 -1.76 -19.70
CA LYS A 109 -4.79 -2.16 -18.29
C LYS A 109 -4.07 -1.14 -17.39
N PRO A 110 -4.67 -0.67 -16.28
CA PRO A 110 -3.95 0.18 -15.33
C PRO A 110 -2.73 -0.54 -14.76
N TYR A 111 -1.67 0.21 -14.46
CA TYR A 111 -0.52 -0.33 -13.73
C TYR A 111 -0.22 0.47 -12.46
N LEU A 112 0.36 -0.23 -11.49
CA LEU A 112 0.83 0.32 -10.23
C LEU A 112 2.35 0.41 -10.27
N ARG A 113 2.93 1.44 -9.65
CA ARG A 113 4.39 1.58 -9.59
C ARG A 113 4.94 0.90 -8.36
N VAL A 114 5.93 0.03 -8.55
CA VAL A 114 6.86 -0.40 -7.49
C VAL A 114 8.05 0.55 -7.54
N LEU A 115 8.32 1.29 -6.47
CA LEU A 115 9.33 2.34 -6.38
C LEU A 115 10.51 1.90 -5.51
N GLU A 116 11.74 2.07 -5.98
CA GLU A 116 12.94 1.69 -5.21
C GLU A 116 13.45 2.84 -4.34
N PHE A 117 13.71 2.51 -3.08
CA PHE A 117 14.31 3.40 -2.09
C PHE A 117 15.65 2.82 -1.61
N ASP A 118 16.69 3.65 -1.58
CA ASP A 118 17.99 3.30 -0.99
C ASP A 118 18.00 3.66 0.50
N VAL A 119 18.14 2.64 1.35
CA VAL A 119 18.06 2.79 2.80
C VAL A 119 19.24 3.59 3.34
N LYS A 120 20.44 3.37 2.81
CA LYS A 120 21.66 4.03 3.28
C LYS A 120 21.68 5.52 2.88
N GLN A 121 21.27 5.82 1.66
CA GLN A 121 21.20 7.18 1.14
C GLN A 121 19.94 7.92 1.61
N GLN A 122 18.96 7.20 2.15
CA GLN A 122 17.65 7.71 2.55
C GLN A 122 16.95 8.45 1.40
N ALA A 123 17.05 7.89 0.19
CA ALA A 123 16.58 8.53 -1.02
C ALA A 123 15.92 7.55 -1.99
N TRP A 124 14.88 8.01 -2.67
CA TRP A 124 14.32 7.33 -3.83
C TRP A 124 15.34 7.30 -4.96
N THR A 125 15.61 6.13 -5.53
CA THR A 125 16.68 5.98 -6.54
C THR A 125 16.26 6.46 -7.93
N GLY A 126 14.95 6.65 -8.13
CA GLY A 126 14.35 6.93 -9.43
C GLY A 126 13.99 5.68 -10.23
N ARG A 127 14.48 4.50 -9.81
CA ARG A 127 14.08 3.23 -10.39
C ARG A 127 12.67 2.85 -9.96
N HIS A 128 11.95 2.23 -10.88
CA HIS A 128 10.62 1.70 -10.64
C HIS A 128 10.30 0.54 -11.59
N TRP A 129 9.24 -0.19 -11.30
CA TRP A 129 8.65 -1.19 -12.18
C TRP A 129 7.14 -1.00 -12.26
N LYS A 130 6.53 -1.45 -13.36
CA LYS A 130 5.08 -1.37 -13.57
C LYS A 130 4.45 -2.73 -13.25
N TYR A 131 3.69 -2.80 -12.15
CA TYR A 131 2.81 -3.93 -11.85
C TYR A 131 1.49 -3.74 -12.61
N VAL A 132 1.36 -4.40 -13.77
CA VAL A 132 0.14 -4.31 -14.59
C VAL A 132 -0.96 -5.16 -13.95
N LEU A 133 -2.08 -4.54 -13.58
CA LEU A 133 -3.22 -5.22 -12.96
C LEU A 133 -3.87 -6.18 -13.97
N GLU A 134 -4.45 -7.29 -13.49
CA GLU A 134 -5.29 -8.14 -14.35
C GLU A 134 -6.65 -7.50 -14.66
N GLY A 135 -7.18 -6.71 -13.74
CA GLY A 135 -8.46 -6.01 -13.87
C GLY A 135 -8.40 -4.58 -13.33
N ALA A 136 -9.08 -3.65 -14.00
CA ALA A 136 -9.01 -2.22 -13.68
C ALA A 136 -9.58 -1.86 -12.28
N GLY A 137 -10.44 -2.72 -11.73
CA GLY A 137 -11.01 -2.56 -10.38
C GLY A 137 -10.31 -3.38 -9.31
N HIS A 138 -9.23 -4.09 -9.65
CA HIS A 138 -8.48 -4.86 -8.68
C HIS A 138 -7.65 -3.93 -7.79
N ALA A 139 -7.27 -4.45 -6.63
CA ALA A 139 -6.29 -3.84 -5.78
C ALA A 139 -5.25 -4.87 -5.35
N ILE A 140 -4.21 -4.37 -4.73
CA ILE A 140 -3.14 -5.16 -4.14
C ILE A 140 -3.37 -5.30 -2.64
N GLY A 141 -2.78 -6.33 -2.03
CA GLY A 141 -2.95 -6.60 -0.60
C GLY A 141 -1.64 -6.53 0.19
N ASP A 142 -0.56 -7.10 -0.35
CA ASP A 142 0.75 -7.11 0.28
C ASP A 142 1.84 -7.39 -0.76
N PHE A 143 3.10 -7.11 -0.40
CA PHE A 143 4.28 -7.32 -1.22
C PHE A 143 5.52 -7.64 -0.38
N ASN A 144 6.15 -8.80 -0.64
CA ASN A 144 7.42 -9.20 -0.02
C ASN A 144 8.41 -9.78 -1.06
N MET A 145 9.71 -9.51 -0.90
CA MET A 145 10.76 -10.09 -1.75
C MET A 145 11.09 -11.51 -1.29
N ILE A 146 11.28 -12.41 -2.25
CA ILE A 146 11.73 -13.80 -2.03
C ILE A 146 13.25 -13.88 -2.14
N ASP A 147 13.81 -13.23 -3.15
CA ASP A 147 15.24 -13.19 -3.45
C ASP A 147 15.63 -11.82 -4.03
N ALA A 148 16.83 -11.73 -4.63
CA ALA A 148 17.34 -10.47 -5.16
C ALA A 148 16.52 -9.88 -6.33
N ALA A 149 15.71 -10.70 -7.03
CA ALA A 149 15.00 -10.28 -8.23
C ALA A 149 13.53 -10.70 -8.25
N THR A 150 13.06 -11.54 -7.32
CA THR A 150 11.68 -12.02 -7.31
C THR A 150 10.96 -11.72 -6.00
N GLY A 151 9.65 -11.53 -6.08
CA GLY A 151 8.79 -11.23 -4.95
C GLY A 151 7.39 -11.84 -5.09
N LEU A 152 6.60 -11.73 -4.03
CA LEU A 152 5.20 -12.14 -3.94
C LEU A 152 4.31 -10.91 -3.82
N ILE A 153 3.30 -10.78 -4.67
CA ILE A 153 2.30 -9.70 -4.60
C ILE A 153 0.91 -10.31 -4.55
N ILE A 154 0.09 -9.90 -3.58
CA ILE A 154 -1.34 -10.21 -3.59
C ILE A 154 -2.06 -9.25 -4.55
N GLU A 155 -2.90 -9.80 -5.43
CA GLU A 155 -3.86 -9.04 -6.22
C GLU A 155 -5.26 -9.66 -6.08
N ARG A 156 -6.25 -8.80 -5.83
CA ARG A 156 -7.60 -9.20 -5.48
C ARG A 156 -8.64 -8.27 -6.09
N ASP A 157 -9.83 -8.79 -6.38
CA ASP A 157 -11.01 -7.97 -6.62
C ASP A 157 -11.58 -7.42 -5.29
N ASN A 158 -12.64 -6.62 -5.39
CA ASN A 158 -13.35 -6.06 -4.23
C ASN A 158 -14.51 -6.95 -3.73
N GLY A 159 -14.69 -8.14 -4.29
CA GLY A 159 -15.74 -9.06 -3.85
C GLY A 159 -15.35 -9.81 -2.59
N GLU A 160 -16.35 -10.30 -1.86
CA GLU A 160 -16.18 -11.24 -0.75
C GLU A 160 -17.24 -12.33 -0.79
N GLY A 161 -17.00 -13.44 -0.10
CA GLY A 161 -17.89 -14.59 -0.09
C GLY A 161 -17.77 -15.48 -1.32
N SER A 162 -18.36 -16.66 -1.24
CA SER A 162 -18.29 -17.70 -2.27
C SER A 162 -19.59 -17.81 -3.08
N PRO A 163 -19.55 -18.39 -4.30
CA PRO A 163 -20.71 -18.48 -5.18
C PRO A 163 -21.95 -19.17 -4.58
N ASP A 164 -21.77 -20.10 -3.65
CA ASP A 164 -22.84 -20.81 -2.95
C ASP A 164 -23.62 -19.92 -1.96
N GLN A 165 -23.10 -18.73 -1.65
CA GLN A 165 -23.76 -17.71 -0.82
C GLN A 165 -24.13 -16.45 -1.61
N ALA A 166 -24.06 -16.52 -2.94
CA ALA A 166 -24.44 -15.41 -3.80
C ALA A 166 -25.94 -15.09 -3.66
N CYS A 167 -26.27 -13.80 -3.72
CA CYS A 167 -27.66 -13.39 -3.83
C CYS A 167 -28.28 -13.92 -5.13
N PRO A 168 -29.59 -14.27 -5.13
CA PRO A 168 -30.27 -14.61 -6.37
C PRO A 168 -30.17 -13.48 -7.39
N THR A 169 -30.07 -13.84 -8.67
CA THR A 169 -29.88 -12.90 -9.77
C THR A 169 -30.86 -11.72 -9.70
N GLY A 170 -30.31 -10.50 -9.70
CA GLY A 170 -31.08 -9.26 -9.65
C GLY A 170 -31.55 -8.83 -8.26
N GLN A 171 -31.14 -9.55 -7.21
CA GLN A 171 -31.45 -9.21 -5.82
C GLN A 171 -30.20 -8.75 -5.07
N LYS A 172 -30.39 -7.81 -4.15
CA LYS A 172 -29.41 -7.45 -3.12
C LYS A 172 -30.09 -7.61 -1.78
N ARG A 173 -29.60 -8.51 -0.94
CA ARG A 173 -30.22 -8.82 0.35
C ARG A 173 -29.14 -8.91 1.42
N PRO A 174 -29.49 -8.68 2.70
CA PRO A 174 -28.52 -8.74 3.77
C PRO A 174 -28.03 -10.17 4.06
N ASP A 175 -28.77 -11.21 3.68
CA ASP A 175 -28.48 -12.61 3.99
C ASP A 175 -27.63 -13.34 2.93
N CYS A 176 -27.03 -12.61 1.98
CA CYS A 176 -26.22 -13.14 0.88
C CYS A 176 -25.23 -12.10 0.36
N PHE A 177 -24.29 -12.52 -0.49
CA PHE A 177 -23.33 -11.62 -1.14
C PHE A 177 -23.83 -11.16 -2.51
N ASP A 178 -23.95 -9.85 -2.73
CA ASP A 178 -24.36 -9.29 -4.02
C ASP A 178 -23.19 -9.12 -5.01
N ASP A 179 -21.94 -9.15 -4.53
CA ASP A 179 -20.73 -9.23 -5.34
C ASP A 179 -19.73 -10.23 -4.75
N VAL A 180 -19.86 -11.50 -5.17
CA VAL A 180 -18.97 -12.58 -4.73
C VAL A 180 -17.55 -12.41 -5.26
N ALA A 181 -16.57 -12.89 -4.49
CA ALA A 181 -15.19 -12.95 -4.90
C ALA A 181 -15.01 -13.83 -6.16
N LYS A 182 -14.30 -13.31 -7.15
CA LYS A 182 -14.02 -13.95 -8.45
C LYS A 182 -12.52 -14.02 -8.75
N PHE A 183 -11.72 -13.18 -8.10
CA PHE A 183 -10.29 -13.07 -8.31
C PHE A 183 -9.55 -12.77 -7.01
N LYS A 184 -8.77 -13.74 -6.51
CA LYS A 184 -7.87 -13.59 -5.37
C LYS A 184 -6.60 -14.37 -5.67
N ARG A 185 -5.45 -13.71 -5.84
CA ARG A 185 -4.21 -14.38 -6.27
C ARG A 185 -2.99 -13.87 -5.52
N VAL A 186 -2.05 -14.78 -5.25
CA VAL A 186 -0.66 -14.42 -4.96
C VAL A 186 0.14 -14.62 -6.24
N TYR A 187 0.71 -13.54 -6.77
CA TYR A 187 1.61 -13.58 -7.91
C TYR A 187 3.06 -13.70 -7.46
N LYS A 188 3.82 -14.57 -8.12
CA LYS A 188 5.28 -14.46 -8.12
C LYS A 188 5.69 -13.55 -9.26
N VAL A 189 6.45 -12.51 -8.93
CA VAL A 189 6.88 -11.47 -9.86
C VAL A 189 8.39 -11.38 -9.93
N GLU A 190 8.93 -10.92 -11.06
CA GLU A 190 10.33 -10.61 -11.26
C GLU A 190 10.54 -9.11 -11.52
N LEU A 191 11.35 -8.49 -10.68
CA LEU A 191 11.81 -7.11 -10.74
C LEU A 191 13.34 -7.13 -10.87
N SER A 192 13.84 -7.14 -12.10
CA SER A 192 15.26 -7.18 -12.41
C SER A 192 15.76 -5.84 -12.98
N ASP A 193 17.08 -5.70 -13.11
CA ASP A 193 17.67 -4.56 -13.82
C ASP A 193 17.20 -4.49 -15.28
N ALA A 194 16.93 -5.64 -15.91
CA ALA A 194 16.53 -5.73 -17.31
C ALA A 194 15.13 -5.16 -17.58
N ASN A 195 14.24 -5.12 -16.58
CA ASN A 195 12.88 -4.61 -16.72
C ASN A 195 12.61 -3.36 -15.87
N ALA A 196 13.64 -2.72 -15.32
CA ALA A 196 13.51 -1.45 -14.65
C ALA A 196 12.94 -0.37 -15.61
N GLY A 197 11.92 0.34 -15.14
CA GLY A 197 11.12 1.31 -15.90
C GLY A 197 9.99 0.68 -16.74
N GLY A 198 10.03 -0.63 -16.94
CA GLY A 198 9.04 -1.38 -17.71
C GLY A 198 8.08 -2.21 -16.84
N PRO A 199 7.18 -2.97 -17.49
CA PRO A 199 6.39 -4.01 -16.81
C PRO A 199 7.27 -5.03 -16.13
N LEU A 200 7.00 -5.30 -14.86
CA LEU A 200 7.56 -6.48 -14.20
C LEU A 200 6.96 -7.75 -14.82
N ARG A 201 7.67 -8.88 -14.68
CA ARG A 201 7.21 -10.15 -15.24
C ARG A 201 6.46 -10.95 -14.18
N LYS A 202 5.20 -11.29 -14.44
CA LYS A 202 4.45 -12.27 -13.63
C LYS A 202 4.89 -13.68 -14.04
N ILE A 203 5.59 -14.38 -13.16
CA ILE A 203 6.13 -15.74 -13.39
C ILE A 203 4.99 -16.77 -13.30
N GLY A 204 4.11 -16.61 -12.31
CA GLY A 204 2.99 -17.50 -12.06
C GLY A 204 2.12 -16.98 -10.92
N TYR A 205 1.08 -17.71 -10.56
CA TYR A 205 0.22 -17.37 -9.44
C TYR A 205 -0.32 -18.58 -8.70
N ILE A 206 -0.71 -18.35 -7.44
CA ILE A 206 -1.57 -19.23 -6.65
C ILE A 206 -2.97 -18.62 -6.65
N ASP A 207 -3.98 -19.41 -6.98
CA ASP A 207 -5.39 -19.01 -6.91
C ASP A 207 -5.93 -19.26 -5.50
N LEU A 208 -6.13 -18.19 -4.74
CA LEU A 208 -6.59 -18.26 -3.36
C LEU A 208 -8.07 -18.65 -3.25
N LEU A 209 -8.83 -18.64 -4.35
CA LEU A 209 -10.19 -19.18 -4.38
C LEU A 209 -10.22 -20.70 -4.59
N ARG A 210 -9.07 -21.32 -4.88
CA ARG A 210 -8.96 -22.75 -5.23
C ARG A 210 -7.79 -23.45 -4.55
N ILE A 211 -7.64 -23.27 -3.23
CA ILE A 211 -6.55 -23.88 -2.47
C ILE A 211 -6.89 -25.36 -2.23
N ALA A 212 -6.10 -26.26 -2.82
CA ALA A 212 -6.26 -27.69 -2.58
C ALA A 212 -5.95 -28.07 -1.13
N ASP A 213 -6.74 -28.98 -0.56
CA ASP A 213 -6.54 -29.50 0.80
C ASP A 213 -6.33 -31.03 0.81
N PRO A 214 -5.22 -31.53 0.20
CA PRO A 214 -4.98 -32.97 0.08
C PRO A 214 -4.79 -33.65 1.45
N GLY A 215 -4.29 -32.91 2.45
CA GLY A 215 -4.10 -33.37 3.82
C GLY A 215 -5.36 -33.30 4.68
N LYS A 216 -6.48 -32.74 4.18
CA LYS A 216 -7.72 -32.50 4.93
C LYS A 216 -7.49 -31.70 6.22
N LEU A 217 -6.66 -30.67 6.14
CA LEU A 217 -6.24 -29.82 7.25
C LEU A 217 -7.17 -28.62 7.48
N ALA A 218 -8.03 -28.28 6.50
CA ALA A 218 -8.92 -27.14 6.61
C ALA A 218 -9.82 -27.25 7.84
N ARG A 219 -9.90 -26.15 8.61
CA ARG A 219 -10.78 -26.02 9.78
C ARG A 219 -12.08 -25.29 9.46
N LYS A 220 -12.20 -24.79 8.23
CA LYS A 220 -13.37 -24.11 7.69
C LYS A 220 -14.02 -25.03 6.63
N PRO A 221 -15.33 -24.90 6.39
CA PRO A 221 -15.98 -25.61 5.28
C PRO A 221 -15.27 -25.37 3.95
N LEU A 222 -15.26 -26.39 3.10
CA LEU A 222 -14.72 -26.30 1.76
C LEU A 222 -15.80 -25.80 0.79
N THR A 223 -15.39 -25.01 -0.20
CA THR A 223 -16.21 -24.62 -1.34
C THR A 223 -15.80 -25.50 -2.51
N ASP A 224 -16.72 -26.26 -3.11
CA ASP A 224 -16.43 -27.16 -4.23
C ASP A 224 -15.23 -28.11 -4.01
N GLY A 225 -15.04 -28.56 -2.76
CA GLY A 225 -13.97 -29.48 -2.38
C GLY A 225 -12.58 -28.86 -2.21
N VAL A 226 -12.48 -27.53 -2.21
CA VAL A 226 -11.24 -26.78 -1.96
C VAL A 226 -11.42 -25.76 -0.83
N LEU A 227 -10.32 -25.35 -0.20
CA LEU A 227 -10.33 -24.22 0.72
C LEU A 227 -10.35 -22.92 -0.09
N ALA A 228 -11.35 -22.08 0.14
CA ALA A 228 -11.43 -20.75 -0.45
C ALA A 228 -10.99 -19.68 0.56
N PHE A 229 -10.26 -18.69 0.05
CA PHE A 229 -9.89 -17.44 0.72
C PHE A 229 -10.64 -16.25 0.07
N PRO A 230 -11.99 -16.18 0.15
CA PRO A 230 -12.80 -15.20 -0.59
C PRO A 230 -12.89 -13.86 0.14
N PHE A 231 -11.77 -13.33 0.61
CA PHE A 231 -11.77 -12.18 1.51
C PHE A 231 -11.59 -10.86 0.78
N PHE A 232 -12.22 -9.81 1.32
CA PHE A 232 -11.98 -8.44 0.87
C PHE A 232 -10.55 -7.99 1.19
N THR A 233 -10.07 -8.31 2.39
CA THR A 233 -8.81 -7.85 3.02
C THR A 233 -7.83 -9.02 3.22
N ILE A 234 -7.23 -9.45 2.11
CA ILE A 234 -6.06 -10.35 2.13
C ILE A 234 -4.83 -9.45 2.18
N GLU A 235 -4.26 -9.26 3.36
CA GLU A 235 -3.27 -8.20 3.61
C GLU A 235 -1.89 -8.74 4.03
N ASN A 236 -1.69 -10.06 4.00
CA ASN A 236 -0.39 -10.63 4.36
C ASN A 236 0.00 -11.77 3.42
N VAL A 237 1.22 -11.70 2.89
CA VAL A 237 1.90 -12.84 2.27
C VAL A 237 3.39 -12.80 2.57
N ASP A 238 3.96 -13.92 3.01
CA ASP A 238 5.42 -14.03 3.19
C ASP A 238 5.92 -15.46 2.99
N VAL A 239 7.22 -15.60 2.71
CA VAL A 239 7.89 -16.88 2.62
C VAL A 239 8.21 -17.38 4.04
N VAL A 240 7.83 -18.63 4.32
CA VAL A 240 8.13 -19.28 5.61
C VAL A 240 9.39 -20.14 5.49
N ASP A 241 9.50 -20.88 4.39
CA ASP A 241 10.68 -21.68 4.07
C ASP A 241 10.78 -21.93 2.55
N VAL A 242 11.70 -22.80 2.13
CA VAL A 242 11.97 -23.11 0.71
C VAL A 242 10.79 -23.69 -0.07
N THR A 243 9.76 -24.15 0.62
CA THR A 243 8.56 -24.78 0.06
C THR A 243 7.27 -24.12 0.51
N HIS A 244 7.27 -23.27 1.53
CA HIS A 244 6.04 -22.74 2.11
C HIS A 244 5.94 -21.22 2.07
N ILE A 245 4.71 -20.74 1.89
CA ILE A 245 4.32 -19.35 2.16
C ILE A 245 3.23 -19.31 3.21
N VAL A 246 3.12 -18.20 3.92
CA VAL A 246 1.95 -17.86 4.74
C VAL A 246 1.09 -16.85 4.00
N VAL A 247 -0.23 -16.98 4.08
CA VAL A 247 -1.20 -15.99 3.61
C VAL A 247 -2.15 -15.64 4.75
N GLY A 248 -2.41 -14.35 4.95
CA GLY A 248 -3.24 -13.85 6.04
C GLY A 248 -4.54 -13.18 5.59
N ASN A 249 -5.58 -13.38 6.38
CA ASN A 249 -6.83 -12.63 6.36
C ASN A 249 -6.85 -11.64 7.52
N ASP A 250 -6.98 -10.35 7.21
CA ASP A 250 -7.47 -9.36 8.16
C ASP A 250 -8.98 -9.33 8.03
N ASN A 251 -9.73 -9.70 9.06
CA ASN A 251 -11.18 -9.78 8.98
C ASN A 251 -11.89 -8.42 8.85
N ASN A 252 -11.15 -7.30 8.90
CA ASN A 252 -11.62 -5.94 8.65
C ASN A 252 -12.92 -5.59 9.39
N LEU A 253 -12.98 -5.93 10.68
CA LEU A 253 -14.14 -5.67 11.53
C LEU A 253 -14.35 -4.16 11.75
N PRO A 254 -15.58 -3.60 11.61
CA PRO A 254 -16.86 -4.26 11.31
C PRO A 254 -17.31 -4.17 9.84
N PHE A 255 -16.39 -3.93 8.91
CA PHE A 255 -16.71 -3.58 7.51
C PHE A 255 -16.76 -4.78 6.55
N SER A 256 -16.27 -5.94 6.95
CA SER A 256 -16.29 -7.18 6.16
C SER A 256 -16.94 -8.33 6.93
N SER A 257 -17.62 -9.20 6.18
CA SER A 257 -18.13 -10.48 6.67
C SER A 257 -17.38 -11.68 6.10
N SER A 258 -16.61 -11.46 5.03
CA SER A 258 -15.64 -12.41 4.50
C SER A 258 -16.28 -13.70 3.93
N ARG A 259 -16.57 -14.71 4.74
CA ARG A 259 -17.15 -16.00 4.29
C ARG A 259 -18.61 -16.21 4.62
N GLU A 260 -19.20 -15.48 5.57
CA GLU A 260 -20.56 -15.78 6.02
C GLU A 260 -21.35 -14.46 6.14
N PRO A 261 -22.49 -14.29 5.44
CA PRO A 261 -23.25 -13.05 5.51
C PRO A 261 -23.62 -12.69 6.95
N ASN A 262 -23.35 -11.45 7.35
CA ASN A 262 -23.60 -10.91 8.69
C ASN A 262 -22.84 -11.58 9.84
N LYS A 263 -21.80 -12.35 9.55
CA LYS A 263 -20.94 -12.93 10.57
C LYS A 263 -19.50 -12.56 10.26
N ALA A 264 -18.87 -11.80 11.16
CA ALA A 264 -17.45 -11.51 11.05
C ALA A 264 -16.66 -12.83 11.05
N ASP A 265 -15.73 -12.98 10.11
CA ASP A 265 -14.83 -14.12 10.08
C ASP A 265 -13.68 -13.94 11.08
N ASP A 266 -12.93 -15.00 11.28
CA ASP A 266 -11.72 -14.98 12.08
C ASP A 266 -10.58 -14.28 11.31
N ASN A 267 -9.70 -13.62 12.05
CA ASN A 267 -8.35 -13.38 11.55
C ASN A 267 -7.67 -14.75 11.39
N GLU A 268 -7.14 -15.02 10.19
CA GLU A 268 -6.66 -16.36 9.83
C GLU A 268 -5.30 -16.26 9.16
N LEU A 269 -4.41 -17.19 9.49
CA LEU A 269 -3.18 -17.43 8.74
C LEU A 269 -3.23 -18.86 8.20
N VAL A 270 -3.01 -19.02 6.90
CA VAL A 270 -2.84 -20.33 6.26
C VAL A 270 -1.42 -20.51 5.78
N LEU A 271 -0.85 -21.67 6.10
CA LEU A 271 0.44 -22.11 5.57
C LEU A 271 0.18 -22.95 4.31
N LEU A 272 0.74 -22.53 3.19
CA LEU A 272 0.59 -23.21 1.89
C LEU A 272 1.90 -23.84 1.45
N GLU A 273 1.87 -25.13 1.10
CA GLU A 273 2.99 -25.79 0.41
C GLU A 273 2.94 -25.45 -1.09
N VAL A 274 3.94 -24.71 -1.57
CA VAL A 274 3.99 -24.09 -2.90
C VAL A 274 5.39 -24.18 -3.51
N GLY A 275 6.12 -25.26 -3.21
CA GLY A 275 7.53 -25.42 -3.59
C GLY A 275 7.82 -25.32 -5.09
N GLU A 276 6.95 -25.84 -5.94
CA GLU A 276 7.10 -25.72 -7.40
C GLU A 276 6.95 -24.26 -7.86
N PHE A 277 5.97 -23.54 -7.31
CA PHE A 277 5.74 -22.13 -7.57
C PHE A 277 6.94 -21.26 -7.12
N LEU A 278 7.51 -21.52 -5.95
CA LEU A 278 8.71 -20.82 -5.48
C LEU A 278 9.96 -21.14 -6.31
N LYS A 279 10.04 -22.30 -6.96
CA LYS A 279 11.15 -22.67 -7.87
C LYS A 279 11.00 -22.16 -9.30
N ALA A 280 9.78 -21.88 -9.75
CA ALA A 280 9.48 -21.43 -11.10
C ALA A 280 10.32 -20.19 -11.48
N ARG A 281 10.80 -20.13 -12.73
CA ARG A 281 11.57 -19.01 -13.27
C ARG A 281 10.85 -18.43 -14.46
#